data_AF-W7SK47-F1
#
_entry.id   AF-W7SK47-F1
#
_cell.length_a   1.000
_cell.length_b   1.000
_cell.length_c   1.000
_cell.angle_alpha   90.00
_cell.angle_beta   90.00
_cell.angle_gamma   90.00
#
_symmetry.space_group_name_H-M   'P 1'
#
loop_
_entity.id
_entity.type
_entity.pdbx_description
1 polymer ?
#
loop_
_entity_poly.entity_id
_entity_poly.type
_entity_poly.pdbx_seq_one_letter_code
_entity_poly.pdbx_strand_id
1 'polypeptide(L)'
;MLASPRAGVTELRRSAGCSHGRPAQRRADPGGGGRGVRPAAARRPAGGDRPPRRRGPGDAVPALPSRDDLVAAVVRERYLEHVAPILDEADTDPDALRGLLRCFEAALEIHATDLCAATTRGLPAAADGLSRAFFHHVARVLARAQEQGSVRQDIGAADLPRLLSMVCATMPFDEHDGWRRYLALLADLLRSAPTAPLPPLGPGNS
;
A
#
# COMPACT_ATOMS: atom_id res chain seq x y z
N MET A 1 38.67 -31.75 8.12
CA MET A 1 37.69 -32.06 9.19
C MET A 1 36.49 -31.16 8.94
N LEU A 2 35.51 -31.67 8.17
CA LEU A 2 34.14 -32.02 8.59
C LEU A 2 33.27 -30.77 8.84
N ALA A 3 32.10 -30.55 8.25
CA ALA A 3 31.26 -31.28 7.29
C ALA A 3 30.15 -30.31 6.80
N SER A 4 29.71 -30.47 5.55
CA SER A 4 28.42 -29.96 5.00
C SER A 4 27.24 -30.82 5.53
N PRO A 5 25.97 -30.72 5.06
CA PRO A 5 25.13 -29.60 4.59
C PRO A 5 23.69 -29.70 5.18
N ARG A 6 22.76 -28.79 4.83
CA ARG A 6 21.33 -29.10 4.79
C ARG A 6 20.65 -28.54 3.53
N ALA A 7 20.26 -29.45 2.65
CA ALA A 7 19.13 -29.34 1.72
C ALA A 7 17.83 -29.10 2.53
N GLY A 8 16.71 -28.58 2.04
CA GLY A 8 16.20 -28.36 0.68
C GLY A 8 14.67 -28.42 0.79
N VAL A 9 13.93 -27.56 0.10
CA VAL A 9 12.48 -27.67 -0.19
C VAL A 9 12.28 -26.93 -1.53
N THR A 10 12.10 -27.60 -2.68
CA THR A 10 10.79 -28.00 -3.28
C THR A 10 9.91 -26.77 -3.55
N GLU A 11 9.37 -26.43 -4.72
CA GLU A 11 9.35 -26.92 -6.10
C GLU A 11 8.46 -25.91 -6.87
N LEU A 12 8.45 -25.99 -8.20
CA LEU A 12 7.30 -25.70 -9.06
C LEU A 12 6.62 -24.30 -8.97
N ARG A 13 6.88 -23.44 -9.95
CA ARG A 13 5.78 -22.71 -10.62
C ARG A 13 6.01 -22.63 -12.13
N ARG A 14 5.42 -23.60 -12.82
CA ARG A 14 5.06 -23.50 -14.24
C ARG A 14 3.77 -22.69 -14.39
N SER A 15 3.73 -21.93 -15.48
CA SER A 15 2.54 -21.54 -16.26
C SER A 15 1.59 -20.49 -15.70
N ALA A 16 1.42 -19.39 -16.44
CA ALA A 16 0.19 -19.13 -17.20
C ALA A 16 0.30 -17.81 -17.98
N GLY A 17 0.40 -17.91 -19.30
CA GLY A 17 0.18 -16.77 -20.20
C GLY A 17 -1.29 -16.38 -20.21
N CYS A 18 -1.56 -15.10 -19.97
CA CYS A 18 -2.87 -14.49 -20.16
C CYS A 18 -3.03 -14.07 -21.62
N SER A 19 -3.87 -14.78 -22.38
CA SER A 19 -4.39 -14.30 -23.66
C SER A 19 -5.84 -13.85 -23.51
N HIS A 20 -6.06 -12.57 -23.84
CA HIS A 20 -7.34 -11.88 -23.89
C HIS A 20 -8.16 -12.35 -25.10
N GLY A 21 -9.45 -12.67 -24.90
CA GLY A 21 -10.42 -12.91 -25.98
C GLY A 21 -11.81 -12.40 -25.58
N ARG A 22 -12.27 -11.37 -26.29
CA ARG A 22 -13.54 -10.62 -26.12
C ARG A 22 -14.79 -11.40 -26.60
N PRO A 23 -16.02 -10.93 -26.28
CA PRO A 23 -17.24 -11.76 -26.18
C PRO A 23 -18.03 -11.85 -27.49
N ALA A 24 -18.76 -12.96 -27.67
CA ALA A 24 -19.73 -13.14 -28.75
C ALA A 24 -21.17 -12.88 -28.28
N GLN A 25 -21.85 -12.01 -29.03
CA GLN A 25 -23.18 -11.47 -28.81
C GLN A 25 -24.30 -12.53 -28.86
N ARG A 26 -25.24 -12.44 -27.92
CA ARG A 26 -26.50 -13.21 -27.94
C ARG A 26 -27.58 -12.39 -28.65
N ARG A 27 -28.12 -12.95 -29.73
CA ARG A 27 -29.29 -12.42 -30.44
C ARG A 27 -30.58 -12.69 -29.64
N ALA A 28 -31.40 -11.67 -29.49
CA ALA A 28 -32.84 -11.81 -29.22
C ALA A 28 -33.56 -11.92 -30.57
N ASP A 29 -34.68 -12.66 -30.65
CA ASP A 29 -36.04 -12.10 -30.82
C ASP A 29 -37.13 -13.23 -30.82
N PRO A 30 -38.45 -13.00 -31.01
CA PRO A 30 -39.44 -13.18 -29.93
C PRO A 30 -40.65 -14.09 -30.31
N GLY A 31 -41.61 -14.25 -29.38
CA GLY A 31 -43.03 -14.35 -29.76
C GLY A 31 -43.88 -15.48 -29.15
N GLY A 32 -45.09 -15.09 -28.71
CA GLY A 32 -46.27 -15.95 -28.47
C GLY A 32 -46.53 -16.22 -26.98
N GLY A 33 -47.56 -15.70 -26.29
CA GLY A 33 -48.89 -15.28 -26.73
C GLY A 33 -49.91 -16.35 -26.32
N GLY A 34 -50.67 -16.14 -25.23
CA GLY A 34 -51.76 -17.05 -24.85
C GLY A 34 -52.37 -16.78 -23.47
N ARG A 35 -53.48 -16.03 -23.46
CA ARG A 35 -54.32 -15.77 -22.29
C ARG A 35 -55.15 -17.00 -21.92
N GLY A 36 -55.35 -17.23 -20.62
CA GLY A 36 -56.36 -18.15 -20.10
C GLY A 36 -56.64 -17.84 -18.63
N VAL A 37 -57.68 -17.05 -18.37
CA VAL A 37 -58.24 -16.81 -17.03
C VAL A 37 -59.42 -17.76 -16.83
N ARG A 38 -59.48 -18.46 -15.69
CA ARG A 38 -60.70 -18.78 -14.90
C ARG A 38 -60.36 -19.60 -13.63
N PRO A 39 -61.23 -19.66 -12.60
CA PRO A 39 -60.84 -19.28 -11.24
C PRO A 39 -60.95 -20.39 -10.17
N ALA A 40 -60.40 -20.03 -9.00
CA ALA A 40 -60.79 -20.40 -7.62
C ALA A 40 -60.85 -21.89 -7.22
N ALA A 41 -59.85 -22.30 -6.42
CA ALA A 41 -60.07 -23.26 -5.33
C ALA A 41 -59.15 -22.90 -4.15
N ALA A 42 -59.76 -22.51 -3.04
CA ALA A 42 -59.10 -22.25 -1.78
C ALA A 42 -58.35 -23.51 -1.29
N ARG A 43 -57.03 -23.37 -1.09
CA ARG A 43 -56.23 -24.33 -0.32
C ARG A 43 -55.77 -23.62 0.96
N ARG A 44 -56.10 -24.26 2.08
CA ARG A 44 -55.75 -23.89 3.46
C ARG A 44 -54.27 -23.48 3.61
N PRO A 45 -53.94 -22.49 4.46
CA PRO A 45 -52.55 -22.27 4.84
C PRO A 45 -52.10 -23.40 5.79
N ALA A 46 -51.19 -24.24 5.32
CA ALA A 46 -50.39 -25.13 6.14
C ALA A 46 -48.98 -24.56 6.22
N GLY A 47 -48.47 -24.38 7.43
CA GLY A 47 -47.11 -23.92 7.71
C GLY A 47 -47.09 -22.48 8.19
N GLY A 48 -47.04 -22.30 9.52
CA GLY A 48 -46.85 -21.00 10.14
C GLY A 48 -45.55 -20.38 9.67
N ASP A 49 -45.67 -19.22 9.03
CA ASP A 49 -44.56 -18.31 8.78
C ASP A 49 -44.08 -17.82 10.15
N ARG A 50 -43.05 -18.47 10.69
CA ARG A 50 -42.45 -18.04 11.96
C ARG A 50 -41.68 -16.76 11.61
N PRO A 51 -42.08 -15.58 12.12
CA PRO A 51 -41.37 -14.34 11.78
C PRO A 51 -39.90 -14.50 12.16
N PRO A 52 -38.95 -13.98 11.36
CA PRO A 52 -37.54 -14.04 11.69
C PRO A 52 -37.37 -13.51 13.12
N ARG A 53 -36.74 -14.31 13.99
CA ARG A 53 -36.52 -13.90 15.38
C ARG A 53 -35.81 -12.56 15.35
N ARG A 54 -36.46 -11.52 15.87
CA ARG A 54 -35.83 -10.22 16.06
C ARG A 54 -34.68 -10.46 17.04
N ARG A 55 -33.46 -10.31 16.53
CA ARG A 55 -32.24 -10.40 17.33
C ARG A 55 -32.33 -9.34 18.43
N GLY A 56 -32.19 -9.75 19.69
CA GLY A 56 -32.28 -8.84 20.82
C GLY A 56 -31.07 -7.91 20.86
N PRO A 57 -31.17 -6.74 21.52
CA PRO A 57 -30.05 -5.80 21.67
C PRO A 57 -28.81 -6.38 22.38
N GLY A 58 -28.92 -7.58 22.98
CA GLY A 58 -27.80 -8.31 23.61
C GLY A 58 -27.15 -9.39 22.74
N ASP A 59 -27.71 -9.73 21.57
CA ASP A 59 -27.17 -10.82 20.76
C ASP A 59 -26.19 -10.32 19.69
N ALA A 60 -25.99 -9.00 19.57
CA ALA A 60 -25.13 -8.39 18.57
C ALA A 60 -23.66 -8.77 18.78
N VAL A 61 -23.22 -9.89 18.17
CA VAL A 61 -21.79 -10.18 18.03
C VAL A 61 -21.13 -9.02 17.28
N PRO A 62 -19.97 -8.51 17.74
CA PRO A 62 -19.23 -7.48 17.04
C PRO A 62 -19.02 -7.88 15.58
N ALA A 63 -19.20 -6.92 14.67
CA ALA A 63 -18.88 -7.16 13.27
C ALA A 63 -17.40 -7.53 13.16
N LEU A 64 -17.11 -8.60 12.43
CA LEU A 64 -15.73 -8.97 12.14
C LEU A 64 -15.11 -7.87 11.26
N PRO A 65 -13.89 -7.39 11.58
CA PRO A 65 -13.22 -6.37 10.79
C PRO A 65 -13.03 -6.87 9.35
N SER A 66 -13.10 -5.94 8.39
CA SER A 66 -12.82 -6.28 7.00
C SER A 66 -11.35 -6.65 6.82
N ARG A 67 -11.03 -7.31 5.70
CA ARG A 67 -9.62 -7.57 5.34
C ARG A 67 -8.80 -6.28 5.34
N ASP A 68 -9.37 -5.19 4.85
CA ASP A 68 -8.67 -3.91 4.72
C ASP A 68 -8.46 -3.25 6.09
N ASP A 69 -9.38 -3.44 7.04
CA ASP A 69 -9.22 -3.01 8.44
C ASP A 69 -8.09 -3.78 9.13
N LEU A 70 -8.00 -5.10 8.89
CA LEU A 70 -6.92 -5.93 9.43
C LEU A 70 -5.55 -5.56 8.84
N VAL A 71 -5.48 -5.35 7.52
CA VAL A 71 -4.24 -4.89 6.85
C VAL A 71 -3.82 -3.53 7.38
N ALA A 72 -4.77 -2.59 7.51
CA ALA A 72 -4.50 -1.28 8.07
C ALA A 72 -3.98 -1.35 9.52
N ALA A 73 -4.56 -2.23 10.35
CA ALA A 73 -4.13 -2.43 11.73
C ALA A 73 -2.69 -2.97 11.79
N VAL A 74 -2.35 -3.98 10.98
CA VAL A 74 -0.99 -4.54 10.91
C VAL A 74 0.02 -3.50 10.42
N VAL A 75 -0.29 -2.77 9.34
CA VAL A 75 0.59 -1.70 8.84
C VAL A 75 0.80 -0.62 9.89
N ARG A 76 -0.25 -0.23 10.63
CA ARG A 76 -0.15 0.72 11.72
C ARG A 76 0.73 0.20 12.86
N GLU A 77 0.54 -1.04 13.28
CA GLU A 77 1.35 -1.66 14.33
C GLU A 77 2.83 -1.70 13.93
N ARG A 78 3.14 -2.17 12.72
CA ARG A 78 4.50 -2.17 12.15
C ARG A 78 5.10 -0.78 12.08
N TYR A 79 4.32 0.21 11.66
CA TYR A 79 4.77 1.60 11.62
C TYR A 79 5.13 2.12 13.03
N LEU A 80 4.29 1.86 14.03
CA LEU A 80 4.54 2.28 15.41
C LEU A 80 5.74 1.54 16.03
N GLU A 81 5.95 0.28 15.67
CA GLU A 81 7.06 -0.54 16.17
C GLU A 81 8.40 -0.17 15.51
N HIS A 82 8.43 0.01 14.19
CA HIS A 82 9.69 0.10 13.43
C HIS A 82 9.99 1.50 12.88
N VAL A 83 8.99 2.32 12.56
CA VAL A 83 9.21 3.64 11.92
C VAL A 83 9.16 4.77 12.94
N ALA A 84 8.18 4.78 13.84
CA ALA A 84 8.01 5.87 14.80
C ALA A 84 9.26 6.13 15.67
N PRO A 85 9.96 5.10 16.22
CA PRO A 85 11.19 5.33 16.98
C PRO A 85 12.31 5.96 16.13
N ILE A 86 12.41 5.57 14.86
CA ILE A 86 13.42 6.10 13.93
C ILE A 86 13.15 7.56 13.59
N LEU A 87 11.88 7.96 13.49
CA LEU A 87 11.48 9.36 13.30
C LEU A 87 11.93 10.21 14.50
N ASP A 88 11.68 9.74 15.72
CA ASP A 88 12.10 10.44 16.95
C ASP A 88 13.63 10.56 17.04
N GLU A 89 14.36 9.49 16.71
CA GLU A 89 15.82 9.52 16.65
C GLU A 89 16.33 10.49 15.58
N ALA A 90 15.72 10.50 14.40
CA ALA A 90 16.11 11.39 13.31
C ALA A 90 15.95 12.87 13.68
N ASP A 91 14.98 13.23 14.52
CA ASP A 91 14.79 14.59 15.03
C ASP A 91 15.94 15.05 15.94
N THR A 92 16.74 14.13 16.47
CA THR A 92 17.88 14.43 17.37
C THR A 92 19.24 14.04 16.80
N ASP A 93 19.29 13.33 15.66
CA ASP A 93 20.56 12.95 15.01
C ASP A 93 21.37 14.21 14.62
N PRO A 94 22.66 14.32 15.03
CA PRO A 94 23.52 15.43 14.64
C PRO A 94 23.67 15.59 13.13
N ASP A 95 23.66 14.48 12.38
CA ASP A 95 23.66 14.47 10.91
C ASP A 95 22.22 14.29 10.41
N ALA A 96 21.61 15.39 9.98
CA ALA A 96 20.22 15.38 9.55
C ALA A 96 20.00 14.63 8.24
N LEU A 97 21.00 14.57 7.34
CA LEU A 97 20.90 13.74 6.15
C LEU A 97 20.91 12.26 6.53
N ARG A 98 21.77 11.85 7.47
CA ARG A 98 21.74 10.48 8.00
C ARG A 98 20.38 10.17 8.62
N GLY A 99 19.84 11.06 9.45
CA GLY A 99 18.50 10.92 10.01
C GLY A 99 17.42 10.76 8.93
N LEU A 100 17.46 11.60 7.89
CA LEU A 100 16.54 11.55 6.76
C LEU A 100 16.59 10.20 6.04
N LEU A 101 17.79 9.71 5.73
CA LEU A 101 17.98 8.43 5.04
C LEU A 101 17.52 7.24 5.87
N ARG A 102 17.73 7.26 7.20
CA ARG A 102 17.20 6.23 8.11
C ARG A 102 15.67 6.20 8.12
N CYS A 103 15.02 7.35 8.04
CA CYS A 103 13.56 7.41 7.93
C CYS A 103 13.06 6.76 6.63
N PHE A 104 13.74 7.05 5.51
CA PHE A 104 13.43 6.42 4.22
C PHE A 104 13.71 4.92 4.24
N GLU A 105 14.83 4.48 4.81
CA GLU A 105 15.17 3.07 4.97
C GLU A 105 14.08 2.32 5.74
N ALA A 106 13.67 2.81 6.90
CA ALA A 106 12.63 2.18 7.72
C ALA A 106 11.28 2.09 6.97
N ALA A 107 10.90 3.12 6.21
CA ALA A 107 9.70 3.07 5.38
C ALA A 107 9.82 2.05 4.25
N LEU A 108 10.98 1.98 3.58
CA LEU A 108 11.24 1.04 2.50
C LEU A 108 11.27 -0.42 2.98
N GLU A 109 11.76 -0.68 4.20
CA GLU A 109 11.73 -2.02 4.80
C GLU A 109 10.29 -2.53 5.03
N ILE A 110 9.39 -1.66 5.51
CA ILE A 110 7.96 -1.97 5.58
C ILE A 110 7.39 -2.22 4.18
N HIS A 111 7.76 -1.39 3.20
CA HIS A 111 7.29 -1.57 1.82
C HIS A 111 7.77 -2.90 1.20
N ALA A 112 9.02 -3.29 1.44
CA ALA A 112 9.60 -4.52 0.93
C ALA A 112 8.97 -5.78 1.57
N THR A 113 8.70 -5.72 2.89
CA THR A 113 8.20 -6.87 3.66
C THR A 113 6.69 -7.05 3.53
N ASP A 114 5.91 -5.95 3.58
CA ASP A 114 4.47 -6.02 3.81
C ASP A 114 3.64 -5.65 2.57
N LEU A 115 4.18 -4.88 1.61
CA LEU A 115 3.39 -4.35 0.50
C LEU A 115 3.43 -5.18 -0.80
N CYS A 116 4.40 -6.07 -0.99
CA CYS A 116 4.38 -6.98 -2.14
C CYS A 116 3.11 -7.85 -2.20
N ALA A 117 2.42 -8.06 -1.07
CA ALA A 117 1.12 -8.73 -1.01
C ALA A 117 -0.09 -7.80 -1.22
N ALA A 118 0.06 -6.48 -1.05
CA ALA A 118 -1.03 -5.49 -1.12
C ALA A 118 -1.09 -4.72 -2.47
N THR A 119 0.02 -4.67 -3.21
CA THR A 119 0.16 -3.97 -4.51
C THR A 119 -0.78 -4.49 -5.60
N THR A 120 -1.45 -5.64 -5.43
CA THR A 120 -2.48 -6.08 -6.36
C THR A 120 -3.80 -5.28 -6.25
N ARG A 121 -4.05 -4.50 -5.17
CA ARG A 121 -5.35 -3.81 -4.97
C ARG A 121 -5.33 -2.39 -4.36
N GLY A 122 -4.16 -1.81 -4.10
CA GLY A 122 -4.03 -0.43 -3.58
C GLY A 122 -4.01 -0.36 -2.05
N LEU A 123 -3.42 0.71 -1.51
CA LEU A 123 -3.23 0.90 -0.06
C LEU A 123 -4.54 1.38 0.61
N PRO A 124 -4.91 0.86 1.79
CA PRO A 124 -6.08 1.34 2.53
C PRO A 124 -5.98 2.83 2.91
N ALA A 125 -7.12 3.52 3.06
CA ALA A 125 -7.17 4.92 3.48
C ALA A 125 -6.52 5.21 4.86
N ALA A 126 -6.45 4.20 5.74
CA ALA A 126 -5.72 4.31 7.00
C ALA A 126 -4.19 4.40 6.80
N ALA A 127 -3.65 3.76 5.76
CA ALA A 127 -2.25 3.88 5.40
C ALA A 127 -1.93 5.30 4.86
N ASP A 128 -2.89 5.95 4.22
CA ASP A 128 -2.77 7.34 3.73
C ASP A 128 -2.64 8.36 4.90
N GLY A 129 -3.30 8.12 6.04
CA GLY A 129 -3.08 8.91 7.26
C GLY A 129 -1.66 8.78 7.82
N LEU A 130 -1.11 7.57 7.87
CA LEU A 130 0.26 7.30 8.31
C LEU A 130 1.30 7.89 7.35
N SER A 131 1.08 7.76 6.04
CA SER A 131 1.96 8.36 5.03
C SER A 131 2.02 9.88 5.18
N ARG A 132 0.88 10.56 5.40
CA ARG A 132 0.89 12.01 5.66
C ARG A 132 1.69 12.39 6.90
N ALA A 133 1.49 11.69 8.01
CA ALA A 133 2.22 11.94 9.25
C ALA A 133 3.72 11.72 9.07
N PHE A 134 4.11 10.64 8.40
CA PHE A 134 5.49 10.35 8.03
C PHE A 134 6.12 11.49 7.21
N PHE A 135 5.49 11.89 6.10
CA PHE A 135 6.08 12.94 5.25
C PHE A 135 6.10 14.32 5.90
N HIS A 136 5.16 14.62 6.80
CA HIS A 136 5.23 15.84 7.61
C HIS A 136 6.48 15.84 8.50
N HIS A 137 6.79 14.71 9.14
CA HIS A 137 7.98 14.57 9.97
C HIS A 137 9.27 14.64 9.16
N VAL A 138 9.36 13.87 8.09
CA VAL A 138 10.51 13.82 7.18
C VAL A 138 10.78 15.20 6.56
N ALA A 139 9.75 16.01 6.28
CA ALA A 139 9.93 17.38 5.81
C ALA A 139 10.66 18.29 6.81
N ARG A 140 10.45 18.09 8.13
CA ARG A 140 11.19 18.83 9.17
C ARG A 140 12.67 18.43 9.19
N VAL A 141 12.96 17.13 9.07
CA VAL A 141 14.34 16.62 8.99
C VAL A 141 15.03 17.12 7.72
N LEU A 142 14.32 17.17 6.58
CA LEU A 142 14.81 17.75 5.33
C LEU A 142 15.23 19.21 5.52
N ALA A 143 14.37 20.04 6.11
CA ALA A 143 14.67 21.45 6.35
C ALA A 143 15.94 21.62 7.20
N ARG A 144 16.10 20.82 8.26
CA ARG A 144 17.31 20.81 9.08
C ARG A 144 18.55 20.36 8.28
N ALA A 145 18.42 19.36 7.42
CA ALA A 145 19.52 18.89 6.58
C ALA A 145 19.97 19.95 5.55
N GLN A 146 19.01 20.73 5.05
CA GLN A 146 19.25 21.91 4.22
C GLN A 146 19.93 23.03 5.01
N GLU A 147 19.50 23.33 6.24
CA GLU A 147 20.17 24.30 7.12
C GLU A 147 21.62 23.91 7.43
N GLN A 148 21.89 22.60 7.57
CA GLN A 148 23.24 22.06 7.76
C GLN A 148 24.09 22.09 6.47
N GLY A 149 23.50 22.40 5.31
CA GLY A 149 24.18 22.34 4.02
C GLY A 149 24.50 20.92 3.52
N SER A 150 23.95 19.89 4.19
CA SER A 150 24.15 18.48 3.82
C SER A 150 23.26 18.03 2.67
N VAL A 151 22.20 18.80 2.39
CA VAL A 151 21.22 18.54 1.31
C VAL A 151 21.03 19.80 0.46
N ARG A 152 20.85 19.61 -0.84
CA ARG A 152 20.52 20.67 -1.80
C ARG A 152 19.20 21.40 -1.48
N GLN A 153 19.16 22.69 -1.82
CA GLN A 153 18.10 23.62 -1.42
C GLN A 153 16.86 23.64 -2.34
N ASP A 154 16.98 23.07 -3.53
CA ASP A 154 15.92 23.07 -4.55
C ASP A 154 14.97 21.86 -4.45
N ILE A 155 15.15 21.02 -3.43
CA ILE A 155 14.23 19.92 -3.09
C ILE A 155 13.23 20.41 -2.06
N GLY A 156 11.94 20.24 -2.36
CA GLY A 156 10.85 20.57 -1.46
C GLY A 156 10.25 19.34 -0.78
N ALA A 157 9.42 19.58 0.24
CA ALA A 157 8.67 18.52 0.92
C ALA A 157 7.75 17.72 -0.05
N ALA A 158 7.30 18.36 -1.13
CA ALA A 158 6.50 17.70 -2.15
C ALA A 158 7.27 16.63 -2.94
N ASP A 159 8.60 16.71 -3.01
CA ASP A 159 9.44 15.70 -3.66
C ASP A 159 9.54 14.41 -2.85
N LEU A 160 9.48 14.49 -1.52
CA LEU A 160 9.73 13.35 -0.62
C LEU A 160 8.87 12.11 -0.95
N PRO A 161 7.55 12.21 -1.17
CA PRO A 161 6.75 11.06 -1.57
C PRO A 161 7.13 10.49 -2.93
N ARG A 162 7.57 11.34 -3.87
CA ARG A 162 7.96 10.91 -5.22
C ARG A 162 9.30 10.21 -5.20
N LEU A 163 10.28 10.77 -4.47
CA LEU A 163 11.60 10.15 -4.29
C LEU A 163 11.47 8.76 -3.65
N LEU A 164 10.64 8.62 -2.60
CA LEU A 164 10.38 7.33 -1.98
C LEU A 164 9.67 6.36 -2.96
N SER A 165 8.66 6.85 -3.69
CA SER A 165 7.93 6.05 -4.69
C SER A 165 8.84 5.57 -5.83
N MET A 166 9.81 6.39 -6.25
CA MET A 166 10.80 6.01 -7.28
C MET A 166 11.64 4.82 -6.83
N VAL A 167 12.06 4.77 -5.55
CA VAL A 167 12.78 3.62 -5.00
C VAL A 167 11.84 2.41 -4.85
N CYS A 168 10.62 2.60 -4.34
CA CYS A 168 9.64 1.51 -4.27
C CYS A 168 9.35 0.89 -5.65
N ALA A 169 9.36 1.68 -6.72
CA ALA A 169 9.10 1.21 -8.07
C ALA A 169 10.17 0.23 -8.60
N THR A 170 11.36 0.17 -8.01
CA THR A 170 12.39 -0.80 -8.40
C THR A 170 12.21 -2.16 -7.74
N MET A 171 11.49 -2.24 -6.62
CA MET A 171 11.34 -3.46 -5.82
C MET A 171 10.79 -4.68 -6.58
N PRO A 172 9.83 -4.56 -7.52
CA PRO A 172 9.34 -5.71 -8.28
C PRO A 172 10.38 -6.38 -9.18
N PHE A 173 11.49 -5.70 -9.46
CA PHE A 173 12.56 -6.18 -10.33
C PHE A 173 13.78 -6.67 -9.54
N ASP A 174 13.66 -6.74 -8.22
CA ASP A 174 14.77 -6.96 -7.31
C ASP A 174 14.67 -8.33 -6.65
N GLU A 175 15.76 -9.11 -6.68
CA GLU A 175 15.78 -10.45 -6.11
C GLU A 175 16.40 -10.46 -4.69
N HIS A 176 17.11 -9.39 -4.28
CA HIS A 176 17.93 -9.40 -3.05
C HIS A 176 18.12 -7.99 -2.42
N ASP A 177 17.04 -7.30 -2.06
CA ASP A 177 17.10 -5.99 -1.38
C ASP A 177 17.89 -4.89 -2.13
N GLY A 178 18.01 -4.97 -3.46
CA GLY A 178 18.71 -3.97 -4.26
C GLY A 178 18.07 -2.57 -4.21
N TRP A 179 16.87 -2.40 -3.64
CA TRP A 179 16.31 -1.11 -3.24
C TRP A 179 17.29 -0.31 -2.36
N ARG A 180 18.14 -0.97 -1.57
CA ARG A 180 19.20 -0.33 -0.77
C ARG A 180 20.26 0.35 -1.64
N ARG A 181 20.58 -0.20 -2.81
CA ARG A 181 21.45 0.44 -3.80
C ARG A 181 20.82 1.73 -4.33
N TYR A 182 19.53 1.71 -4.61
CA TYR A 182 18.82 2.90 -5.11
C TYR A 182 18.63 3.95 -4.02
N LEU A 183 18.50 3.56 -2.75
CA LEU A 183 18.54 4.48 -1.62
C LEU A 183 19.91 5.16 -1.48
N ALA A 184 21.01 4.43 -1.68
CA ALA A 184 22.35 5.02 -1.70
C ALA A 184 22.52 6.03 -2.85
N LEU A 185 22.02 5.72 -4.05
CA LEU A 185 22.02 6.66 -5.18
C LEU A 185 21.16 7.90 -4.88
N LEU A 186 20.02 7.72 -4.19
CA LEU A 186 19.19 8.82 -3.73
C LEU A 186 19.96 9.71 -2.73
N ALA A 187 20.73 9.14 -1.82
CA ALA A 187 21.57 9.91 -0.90
C ALA A 187 22.58 10.80 -1.65
N ASP A 188 23.23 10.27 -2.69
CA ASP A 188 24.16 11.03 -3.52
C ASP A 188 23.44 12.16 -4.29
N LEU A 189 22.23 11.89 -4.79
CA LEU A 189 21.38 12.89 -5.45
C LEU A 189 21.05 14.06 -4.51
N LEU A 190 20.74 13.78 -3.25
CA LEU A 190 20.40 14.79 -2.23
C LEU A 190 21.61 15.67 -1.87
N ARG A 191 22.82 15.10 -1.85
CA ARG A 191 24.07 15.84 -1.58
C ARG A 191 24.55 16.69 -2.75
N SER A 192 24.20 16.28 -3.97
CA SER A 192 24.76 16.88 -5.19
C SER A 192 24.38 18.35 -5.32
N ALA A 193 25.39 19.21 -5.51
CA ALA A 193 25.19 20.60 -5.84
C ALA A 193 24.68 20.71 -7.30
N PRO A 194 23.47 21.24 -7.54
CA PRO A 194 22.95 21.37 -8.89
C PRO A 194 23.80 22.31 -9.75
N THR A 195 24.08 21.92 -10.99
CA THR A 195 24.56 22.84 -12.03
C THR A 195 23.45 23.80 -12.47
N ALA A 196 22.18 23.39 -12.34
CA ALA A 196 20.98 24.19 -12.60
C ALA A 196 19.86 23.76 -11.64
N PRO A 197 19.00 24.70 -11.19
CA PRO A 197 17.89 24.38 -10.28
C PRO A 197 16.89 23.42 -10.93
N LEU A 198 16.21 22.61 -10.11
CA LEU A 198 15.14 21.74 -10.57
C LEU A 198 13.99 22.55 -11.21
N PRO A 199 13.38 22.04 -12.30
CA PRO A 199 12.14 22.60 -12.83
C PRO A 199 11.02 22.56 -11.78
N PRO A 200 10.09 23.54 -11.78
CA PRO A 200 8.99 23.54 -10.83
C PRO A 200 8.07 22.33 -11.03
N LEU A 201 7.57 21.77 -9.93
CA LEU A 201 6.68 20.59 -9.92
C LEU A 201 5.27 20.86 -10.47
N GLY A 202 4.95 22.10 -10.86
CA GLY A 202 3.65 22.53 -11.39
C GLY A 202 3.79 23.82 -12.21
N PRO A 203 2.70 24.34 -12.81
CA PRO A 203 2.76 25.61 -13.52
C PRO A 203 3.30 26.66 -12.55
N GLY A 204 4.44 27.27 -12.90
CA GLY A 204 5.16 28.17 -12.01
C GLY A 204 4.25 29.34 -11.63
N ASN A 205 3.82 29.39 -10.37
CA ASN A 205 3.17 30.59 -9.86
C ASN A 205 4.28 31.61 -9.63
N SER A 206 4.48 32.45 -10.65
CA SER A 206 5.12 33.77 -10.52
C SER A 206 4.28 34.69 -9.62
#